data_AF-C0XMU9-F1
#
_entry.id   AF-C0XMU9-F1
#
_cell.length_a   1.000
_cell.length_b   1.000
_cell.length_c   1.000
_cell.angle_alpha   90.00
_cell.angle_beta   90.00
_cell.angle_gamma   90.00
#
_symmetry.space_group_name_H-M   'P 1'
#
loop_
_entity.id
_entity.type
_entity.pdbx_description
1 polymer ?
#
loop_
_entity_poly.entity_id
_entity_poly.type
_entity_poly.pdbx_seq_one_letter_code
_entity_poly.pdbx_strand_id
1 'polypeptide(L)'
;MKALGLSKSTYYHWKHYQTSRHDKQDTILKSQIFEIWKNNYKAYGYPRITIAMRRIGVVIGPNRVYRLMQELGIRSLMGRRFKKPGTHVDYSQRPNLIKNHPIGTIWRADITYLELRPGTWVYLSTIFDQASKQIIAFNIGKEMA
;
A
#
# COMPACT_ATOMS: atom_id res chain seq x y z
N MET A 1 -3.35 27.85 -44.52
CA MET A 1 -4.61 27.49 -43.82
C MET A 1 -5.63 26.84 -44.74
N LYS A 2 -5.99 27.43 -45.89
CA LYS A 2 -6.90 26.80 -46.88
C LYS A 2 -6.43 25.40 -47.36
N ALA A 3 -5.12 25.22 -47.57
CA ALA A 3 -4.51 23.92 -47.92
C ALA A 3 -4.57 22.86 -46.78
N LEU A 4 -4.83 23.29 -45.54
CA LEU A 4 -4.95 22.43 -44.35
C LEU A 4 -6.41 22.35 -43.83
N GLY A 5 -7.37 22.98 -44.49
CA GLY A 5 -8.79 22.99 -44.08
C GLY A 5 -9.10 23.73 -42.76
N LEU A 6 -8.14 24.45 -42.17
CA LEU A 6 -8.32 25.09 -40.86
C LEU A 6 -8.70 26.58 -40.98
N SER A 7 -9.46 27.07 -40.00
CA SER A 7 -9.75 28.50 -39.82
C SER A 7 -8.51 29.29 -39.42
N LYS A 8 -8.26 30.47 -40.02
CA LYS A 8 -7.15 31.37 -39.65
C LYS A 8 -7.08 31.62 -38.13
N SER A 9 -8.22 31.76 -37.44
CA SER A 9 -8.26 31.97 -35.99
C SER A 9 -7.63 30.82 -35.21
N THR A 10 -7.85 29.56 -35.63
CA THR A 10 -7.28 28.36 -35.01
C THR A 10 -5.74 28.35 -35.10
N TYR A 11 -5.16 28.78 -36.23
CA TYR A 11 -3.70 28.86 -36.37
C TYR A 11 -3.07 29.91 -35.49
N TYR A 12 -3.67 31.11 -35.41
CA TYR A 12 -3.14 32.14 -34.52
C TYR A 12 -3.34 31.81 -33.05
N HIS A 13 -4.45 31.14 -32.70
CA HIS A 13 -4.68 30.66 -31.33
C HIS A 13 -3.65 29.61 -30.91
N TRP A 14 -3.27 28.70 -31.82
CA TRP A 14 -2.18 27.74 -31.59
C TRP A 14 -0.81 28.41 -31.56
N LYS A 15 -0.53 29.31 -32.52
CA LYS A 15 0.76 30.01 -32.63
C LYS A 15 1.06 30.89 -31.41
N HIS A 16 0.03 31.46 -30.80
CA HIS A 16 0.15 32.28 -29.58
C HIS A 16 -0.30 31.54 -28.32
N TYR A 17 -0.51 30.23 -28.39
CA TYR A 17 -0.90 29.44 -27.24
C TYR A 17 0.17 29.52 -26.16
N GLN A 18 -0.23 29.96 -24.97
CA GLN A 18 0.59 29.90 -23.77
C GLN A 18 -0.04 28.93 -22.78
N THR A 19 0.81 28.20 -22.06
CA THR A 19 0.39 27.27 -21.02
C THR A 19 -0.52 27.98 -20.03
N SER A 20 -1.74 27.45 -19.86
CA SER A 20 -2.72 28.06 -18.97
C SER A 20 -2.23 28.03 -17.52
N ARG A 21 -2.79 28.89 -16.67
CA ARG A 21 -2.53 28.84 -15.22
C ARG A 21 -2.83 27.46 -14.63
N HIS A 22 -3.86 26.78 -15.16
CA HIS A 22 -4.23 25.43 -14.76
C HIS A 22 -3.17 24.40 -15.14
N ASP A 23 -2.64 24.46 -16.36
CA ASP A 23 -1.62 23.54 -16.83
C ASP A 23 -0.30 23.70 -16.03
N LYS A 24 0.09 24.94 -15.73
CA LYS A 24 1.25 25.22 -14.87
C LYS A 24 1.06 24.61 -13.48
N GLN A 25 -0.13 24.76 -12.91
CA GLN A 25 -0.45 24.20 -11.61
C GLN A 25 -0.46 22.66 -11.64
N ASP A 26 -1.01 22.07 -12.70
CA ASP A 26 -1.02 20.62 -12.88
C ASP A 26 0.40 20.05 -12.99
N THR A 27 1.35 20.74 -13.63
CA THR A 27 2.76 20.32 -13.65
C THR A 27 3.36 20.26 -12.26
N ILE A 28 3.09 21.25 -11.40
CA ILE A 28 3.56 21.26 -10.00
C ILE A 28 2.94 20.09 -9.22
N LEU A 29 1.62 19.92 -9.34
CA LEU A 29 0.90 18.85 -8.66
C LEU A 29 1.37 17.46 -9.11
N LYS A 30 1.66 17.28 -10.41
CA LYS A 30 2.22 16.03 -10.95
C LYS A 30 3.56 15.69 -10.29
N SER A 31 4.45 16.66 -10.15
CA SER A 31 5.74 16.45 -9.48
C SER A 31 5.55 15.99 -8.02
N GLN A 32 4.68 16.66 -7.25
CA GLN A 32 4.39 16.28 -5.87
C GLN A 32 3.75 14.89 -5.75
N ILE A 33 2.78 14.59 -6.62
CA ILE A 33 2.13 13.28 -6.69
C ILE A 33 3.15 12.18 -6.99
N PHE A 34 4.06 12.41 -7.95
CA PHE A 34 5.08 11.45 -8.34
C PHE A 34 6.06 11.17 -7.20
N GLU A 35 6.51 12.21 -6.48
CA GLU A 35 7.39 12.06 -5.33
C GLU A 35 6.74 11.29 -4.19
N ILE A 36 5.48 11.60 -3.85
CA ILE A 36 4.72 10.84 -2.84
C ILE A 36 4.59 9.37 -3.26
N TRP A 37 4.27 9.11 -4.52
CA TRP A 37 4.13 7.75 -5.03
C TRP A 37 5.45 6.97 -4.95
N LYS A 38 6.55 7.58 -5.39
CA LYS A 38 7.90 6.99 -5.37
C LYS A 38 8.36 6.70 -3.95
N ASN A 39 8.19 7.65 -3.03
CA ASN A 39 8.65 7.54 -1.64
C ASN A 39 7.80 6.59 -0.78
N ASN A 40 6.63 6.18 -1.27
CA ASN A 40 5.76 5.20 -0.61
C ASN A 40 5.81 3.83 -1.31
N TYR A 41 6.99 3.42 -1.79
CA TYR A 41 7.21 2.12 -2.44
C TYR A 41 6.24 1.86 -3.60
N LYS A 42 5.76 2.92 -4.26
CA LYS A 42 4.76 2.85 -5.34
C LYS A 42 3.43 2.20 -4.91
N ALA A 43 3.19 2.05 -3.61
CA ALA A 43 2.04 1.37 -3.03
C ALA A 43 0.79 2.25 -2.94
N TYR A 44 0.93 3.56 -3.07
CA TYR A 44 -0.18 4.50 -2.87
C TYR A 44 -0.95 4.69 -4.19
N GLY A 45 -2.26 4.41 -4.16
CA GLY A 45 -3.20 4.82 -5.20
C GLY A 45 -3.73 6.24 -4.94
N TYR A 46 -4.54 6.75 -5.87
CA TYR A 46 -5.11 8.11 -5.78
C TYR A 46 -5.79 8.44 -4.44
N PRO A 47 -6.48 7.53 -3.72
CA PRO A 47 -7.08 7.88 -2.42
C PRO A 47 -6.02 8.19 -1.36
N ARG A 48 -4.97 7.35 -1.27
CA ARG A 48 -3.88 7.54 -0.30
C ARG A 48 -3.01 8.73 -0.67
N ILE A 49 -2.77 8.96 -1.97
CA ILE A 49 -2.08 10.16 -2.44
C ILE A 49 -2.88 11.42 -2.11
N THR A 50 -4.21 11.42 -2.28
CA THR A 50 -5.06 12.57 -1.92
C THR A 50 -4.92 12.93 -0.44
N ILE A 51 -4.89 11.93 0.44
CA ILE A 51 -4.65 12.13 1.88
C ILE A 51 -3.24 12.66 2.15
N ALA A 52 -2.23 12.10 1.49
CA ALA A 52 -0.84 12.54 1.63
C ALA A 52 -0.64 13.99 1.17
N MET A 53 -1.23 14.37 0.03
CA MET A 53 -1.25 15.75 -0.47
C MET A 53 -1.86 16.71 0.55
N ARG A 54 -2.97 16.32 1.18
CA ARG A 54 -3.60 17.13 2.24
C ARG A 54 -2.71 17.27 3.47
N ARG A 55 -1.95 16.24 3.84
CA ARG A 55 -1.00 16.28 4.98
C ARG A 55 0.16 17.24 4.74
N ILE A 56 0.57 17.46 3.49
CA ILE A 56 1.58 18.45 3.12
C ILE A 56 0.99 19.83 2.79
N GLY A 57 -0.28 20.07 3.15
CA GLY A 57 -0.94 21.37 2.98
C GLY A 57 -1.53 21.62 1.58
N VAL A 58 -1.52 20.64 0.67
CA VAL A 58 -2.07 20.80 -0.68
C VAL A 58 -3.48 20.23 -0.75
N VAL A 59 -4.47 21.12 -0.87
CA VAL A 59 -5.89 20.72 -1.03
C VAL A 59 -6.19 20.43 -2.50
N ILE A 60 -6.40 19.15 -2.81
CA ILE A 60 -6.73 18.67 -4.15
C ILE A 60 -7.86 17.63 -4.08
N GLY A 61 -8.77 17.68 -5.05
CA GLY A 61 -9.86 16.71 -5.16
C GLY A 61 -9.37 15.34 -5.67
N PRO A 62 -9.96 14.22 -5.21
CA PRO A 62 -9.52 12.87 -5.58
C PRO A 62 -9.59 12.59 -7.08
N ASN A 63 -10.59 13.12 -7.79
CA ASN A 63 -10.71 12.96 -9.24
C ASN A 63 -9.58 13.67 -10.00
N ARG A 64 -9.10 14.82 -9.50
CA ARG A 64 -7.96 15.52 -10.09
C ARG A 64 -6.68 14.74 -9.87
N VAL A 65 -6.46 14.20 -8.66
CA VAL A 65 -5.32 13.30 -8.38
C VAL A 65 -5.37 12.09 -9.31
N TYR A 66 -6.52 11.45 -9.45
CA TYR A 66 -6.70 10.30 -10.34
C TYR A 66 -6.33 10.65 -11.80
N ARG A 67 -6.87 11.74 -12.35
CA ARG A 67 -6.52 12.21 -13.70
C ARG A 67 -5.02 12.44 -13.84
N LEU A 68 -4.39 13.17 -12.91
CA LEU A 68 -2.96 13.47 -12.98
C LEU A 68 -2.09 12.22 -12.87
N MET A 69 -2.49 11.22 -12.08
CA MET A 69 -1.82 9.92 -12.04
C MET A 69 -1.92 9.17 -13.37
N GLN A 70 -3.08 9.20 -14.05
CA GLN A 70 -3.24 8.61 -15.38
C GLN A 70 -2.35 9.30 -16.41
N GLU A 71 -2.31 10.63 -16.41
CA GLU A 71 -1.42 11.40 -17.29
C GLU A 71 0.07 11.15 -17.03
N LEU A 72 0.44 10.78 -15.80
CA LEU A 72 1.79 10.36 -15.43
C LEU A 72 2.08 8.88 -15.72
N GLY A 73 1.07 8.10 -16.10
CA GLY A 73 1.21 6.65 -16.31
C GLY A 73 1.49 5.85 -15.02
N ILE A 74 1.16 6.39 -13.84
CA ILE A 74 1.44 5.75 -12.55
C ILE A 74 0.17 5.18 -11.90
N ARG A 75 0.33 4.08 -11.17
CA ARG A 75 -0.74 3.42 -10.43
C ARG A 75 -0.19 2.77 -9.15
N SER A 76 -1.09 2.41 -8.24
CA SER A 76 -0.73 1.60 -7.07
C SER A 76 -0.19 0.25 -7.52
N LEU A 77 1.00 -0.10 -7.07
CA LEU A 77 1.58 -1.45 -7.21
C LEU A 77 1.23 -2.36 -6.04
N MET A 78 0.52 -1.84 -5.03
CA MET A 78 0.01 -2.68 -3.95
C MET A 78 -0.98 -3.69 -4.55
N GLY A 79 -0.61 -4.96 -4.53
CA GLY A 79 -1.48 -6.04 -4.94
C GLY A 79 -2.78 -6.04 -4.13
N ARG A 80 -3.85 -6.59 -4.72
CA ARG A 80 -5.09 -6.84 -3.98
C ARG A 80 -4.72 -7.67 -2.75
N ARG A 81 -5.04 -7.16 -1.55
CA ARG A 81 -4.83 -7.89 -0.30
C ARG A 81 -5.37 -9.30 -0.48
N PHE A 82 -4.50 -10.29 -0.39
CA PHE A 82 -4.89 -11.69 -0.42
C PHE A 82 -5.89 -11.88 0.72
N LYS A 83 -7.17 -12.06 0.36
CA LYS A 83 -8.14 -12.54 1.34
C LYS A 83 -7.74 -13.98 1.56
N LYS A 84 -7.17 -14.28 2.72
CA LYS A 84 -6.86 -15.66 3.11
C LYS A 84 -8.15 -16.46 2.83
N PRO A 85 -8.13 -17.45 1.93
CA PRO A 85 -9.31 -18.25 1.68
C PRO A 85 -9.80 -18.76 3.04
N GLY A 86 -11.12 -18.76 3.23
CA GLY A 86 -11.70 -19.36 4.42
C GLY A 86 -11.18 -20.79 4.53
N THR A 87 -10.89 -21.22 5.76
CA THR A 87 -10.57 -22.62 6.00
C THR A 87 -11.85 -23.42 5.76
N HIS A 88 -12.04 -23.90 4.53
CA HIS A 88 -13.09 -24.84 4.17
C HIS A 88 -12.58 -26.23 4.56
N VAL A 89 -13.20 -26.79 5.58
CA VAL A 89 -12.98 -28.15 6.05
C VAL A 89 -14.32 -28.86 6.00
N ASP A 90 -14.31 -30.13 5.59
CA ASP A 90 -15.52 -30.97 5.54
C ASP A 90 -16.01 -31.42 6.93
N TYR A 91 -15.35 -30.93 7.98
CA TYR A 91 -15.65 -31.24 9.37
C TYR A 91 -15.90 -29.96 10.19
N SER A 92 -16.71 -30.08 11.22
CA SER A 92 -16.94 -28.99 12.17
C SER A 92 -15.63 -28.54 12.79
N GLN A 93 -15.33 -27.25 12.66
CA GLN A 93 -14.19 -26.63 13.35
C GLN A 93 -14.29 -26.90 14.85
N ARG A 94 -13.17 -27.30 15.46
CA ARG A 94 -13.14 -27.55 16.89
C ARG A 94 -13.43 -26.25 17.65
N PRO A 95 -14.22 -26.30 18.74
CA PRO A 95 -14.53 -25.12 19.50
C PRO A 95 -13.24 -24.51 20.07
N ASN A 96 -13.15 -23.18 20.04
CA ASN A 96 -12.05 -22.47 20.68
C ASN A 96 -12.24 -22.52 22.21
N LEU A 97 -11.59 -23.50 22.85
CA LEU A 97 -11.68 -23.74 24.30
C LEU A 97 -11.19 -22.55 25.14
N ILE A 98 -10.34 -21.69 24.57
CA ILE A 98 -9.73 -20.56 25.29
C ILE A 98 -10.45 -19.23 25.04
N LYS A 99 -11.59 -19.25 24.33
CA LYS A 99 -12.32 -18.03 23.92
C LYS A 99 -12.77 -17.17 25.10
N ASN A 100 -13.18 -17.79 26.19
CA ASN A 100 -13.75 -17.11 27.37
C ASN A 100 -12.81 -17.17 28.59
N HIS A 101 -11.55 -17.55 28.42
CA HIS A 101 -10.59 -17.58 29.52
C HIS A 101 -10.14 -16.17 29.91
N PRO A 102 -9.89 -15.91 31.21
CA PRO A 102 -9.33 -14.64 31.66
C PRO A 102 -7.99 -14.33 30.96
N ILE A 103 -7.74 -13.04 30.74
CA ILE A 103 -6.48 -12.58 30.16
C ILE A 103 -5.35 -12.86 31.17
N GLY A 104 -4.23 -13.43 30.70
CA GLY A 104 -3.04 -13.70 31.53
C GLY A 104 -3.00 -15.08 32.19
N THR A 105 -4.03 -15.92 32.03
CA THR A 105 -4.02 -17.30 32.56
C THR A 105 -3.53 -18.33 31.55
N ILE A 106 -3.28 -17.91 30.30
CA ILE A 106 -2.91 -18.79 29.20
C ILE A 106 -1.72 -18.18 28.46
N TRP A 107 -0.67 -18.97 28.33
CA TRP A 107 0.42 -18.69 27.41
C TRP A 107 0.21 -19.45 26.10
N ARG A 108 0.57 -18.80 25.00
CA ARG A 108 0.51 -19.40 23.67
C ARG A 108 1.92 -19.70 23.22
N ALA A 109 2.17 -20.93 22.79
CA ALA A 109 3.42 -21.28 22.16
C ALA A 109 3.23 -21.42 20.65
N ASP A 110 4.24 -21.01 19.90
CA ASP A 110 4.33 -21.23 18.46
C ASP A 110 5.76 -21.63 18.10
N ILE A 111 5.89 -22.48 17.08
CA ILE A 111 7.17 -22.87 16.50
C ILE A 111 7.14 -22.44 15.04
N THR A 112 8.05 -21.54 14.69
CA THR A 112 8.21 -21.03 13.34
C THR A 112 9.55 -21.48 12.77
N TYR A 113 9.54 -21.98 11.53
CA TYR A 113 10.74 -22.34 10.79
C TYR A 113 11.26 -21.11 10.03
N LEU A 114 12.51 -20.72 10.31
CA LEU A 114 13.13 -19.52 9.77
C LEU A 114 14.39 -19.86 8.98
N GLU A 115 14.50 -19.29 7.79
CA GLU A 115 15.74 -19.31 7.01
C GLU A 115 16.57 -18.07 7.37
N LEU A 116 17.68 -18.27 8.08
CA LEU A 116 18.56 -17.15 8.47
C LEU A 116 19.49 -16.73 7.33
N ARG A 117 19.91 -17.71 6.52
CA ARG A 117 20.75 -17.56 5.33
C ARG A 117 20.32 -18.62 4.32
N PRO A 118 20.56 -18.44 3.01
CA PRO A 118 20.24 -19.45 2.02
C PRO A 118 20.72 -20.84 2.44
N GLY A 119 19.80 -21.79 2.58
CA GLY A 119 20.07 -23.17 2.97
C GLY A 119 20.34 -23.40 4.47
N THR A 120 20.35 -22.36 5.30
CA THR A 120 20.52 -22.47 6.77
C THR A 120 19.22 -22.16 7.47
N TRP A 121 18.57 -23.21 7.94
CA TRP A 121 17.30 -23.13 8.61
C TRP A 121 17.42 -23.39 10.12
N VAL A 122 16.57 -22.72 10.87
CA VAL A 122 16.44 -22.87 12.32
C VAL A 122 14.98 -22.89 12.74
N TYR A 123 14.71 -23.50 13.88
CA TYR A 123 13.41 -23.45 14.54
C TYR A 123 13.43 -22.37 15.62
N LEU A 124 12.52 -21.41 15.52
CA LEU A 124 12.24 -20.43 16.57
C LEU A 124 11.01 -20.92 17.34
N SER A 125 11.20 -21.28 18.60
CA SER A 125 10.10 -21.51 19.54
C SER A 125 9.88 -20.27 20.38
N THR A 126 8.62 -19.89 20.56
CA THR A 126 8.25 -18.69 21.32
C THR A 126 7.14 -18.97 22.32
N ILE A 127 7.15 -18.23 23.42
CA ILE A 127 6.05 -18.16 24.38
C ILE A 127 5.50 -16.73 24.38
N PHE A 128 4.26 -16.59 23.95
CA PHE A 128 3.51 -15.34 23.89
C PHE A 128 2.58 -15.22 25.09
N ASP A 129 2.71 -14.10 25.80
CA ASP A 129 1.78 -13.74 26.85
C ASP A 129 0.61 -12.92 26.29
N GLN A 130 -0.61 -13.41 26.55
CA GLN A 130 -1.83 -12.78 26.05
C GLN A 130 -2.14 -11.44 26.73
N ALA A 131 -1.68 -11.22 27.97
CA ALA A 131 -1.94 -10.01 28.74
C ALA A 131 -1.09 -8.83 28.24
N SER A 132 0.24 -9.00 28.27
CA SER A 132 1.20 -7.99 27.82
C SER A 132 1.26 -7.82 26.30
N LYS A 133 0.77 -8.82 25.53
CA LYS A 133 0.95 -8.90 24.07
C LYS A 133 2.42 -8.98 23.66
N GLN A 134 3.27 -9.58 24.51
CA GLN A 134 4.71 -9.69 24.28
C GLN A 134 5.16 -11.16 24.25
N ILE A 135 6.30 -11.38 23.61
CA ILE A 135 7.04 -12.64 23.71
C ILE A 135 7.84 -12.59 25.01
N ILE A 136 7.53 -13.48 25.94
CA ILE A 136 8.15 -13.52 27.27
C ILE A 136 9.32 -14.51 27.33
N ALA A 137 9.37 -15.48 26.40
CA ALA A 137 10.49 -16.39 26.24
C ALA A 137 10.59 -16.86 24.79
N PHE A 138 11.81 -17.16 24.34
CA PHE A 138 12.06 -17.76 23.04
C PHE A 138 13.34 -18.61 23.06
N ASN A 139 13.43 -19.57 22.16
CA ASN A 139 14.63 -20.36 21.91
C ASN A 139 14.81 -20.57 20.40
N ILE A 140 16.06 -20.63 19.96
CA ILE A 140 16.44 -20.90 18.57
C ILE A 140 17.31 -22.14 18.53
N GLY A 141 16.85 -23.16 17.81
CA GLY A 141 17.56 -24.43 17.66
C GLY A 141 17.72 -24.85 16.21
N LYS A 142 18.69 -25.71 15.94
CA LYS A 142 18.79 -26.41 14.64
C LYS A 142 17.82 -27.58 14.53
N GLU A 143 17.38 -28.10 15.67
CA GLU A 143 16.48 -29.23 15.79
C GLU A 143 15.24 -28.80 16.57
N MET A 144 14.13 -29.45 16.28
CA MET A 144 12.88 -29.29 17.03
C MET A 144 13.01 -30.13 18.31
N ALA A 145 12.96 -29.47 19.47
CA ALA A 145 12.95 -30.12 20.78
C ALA A 145 11.55 -30.64 21.15
#